data_AF-A0A933AY98-F1
#
_entry.id   AF-A0A933AY98-F1
#
_cell.length_a   1.000
_cell.length_b   1.000
_cell.length_c   1.000
_cell.angle_alpha   90.00
_cell.angle_beta   90.00
_cell.angle_gamma   90.00
#
_symmetry.space_group_name_H-M   'P 1'
#
loop_
_entity.id
_entity.type
_entity.pdbx_description
1 polymer ?
#
loop_
_entity_poly.entity_id
_entity_poly.type
_entity_poly.pdbx_seq_one_letter_code
_entity_poly.pdbx_strand_id
1 'polypeptide(L)'
;VYAKRTRHAVRWVVAVPANSPIRSVKDLRGKRIATELVNVTRQYLTRHGVSADVEFSWGATEGKVRAGLVDAIVELTETGQTLIANGLRILDTVCESTTQLIASAPAMADPWKRRKIESLKTLLAGAVEADGKVGLKLNVPEAKLQDVMQALPAMKRPTVSKLWSKDQRDPWWAVETIIEERQVKALLPKLKDAGAQDIIEYPLNKVIY
;
A
#
# COMPACT_ATOMS: atom_id res chain seq x y z
N VAL A 1 5.98 -11.91 -5.11
CA VAL A 1 5.70 -10.74 -4.24
C VAL A 1 6.43 -9.55 -4.86
N TYR A 2 5.71 -8.62 -5.49
CA TYR A 2 6.31 -7.63 -6.41
C TYR A 2 6.59 -6.26 -5.78
N ALA A 3 5.86 -5.88 -4.72
CA ALA A 3 6.24 -4.74 -3.88
C ALA A 3 7.30 -5.21 -2.87
N LYS A 4 8.48 -4.59 -2.90
CA LYS A 4 9.64 -5.03 -2.10
C LYS A 4 9.89 -4.12 -0.89
N ARG A 5 9.37 -2.88 -0.86
CA ARG A 5 9.63 -1.93 0.24
C ARG A 5 8.41 -1.17 0.75
N THR A 6 7.35 -1.00 -0.04
CA THR A 6 6.18 -0.19 0.34
C THR A 6 4.85 -0.82 -0.07
N ARG A 7 3.73 -0.32 0.47
CA ARG A 7 2.37 -0.69 0.00
C ARG A 7 1.92 0.08 -1.24
N HIS A 8 2.78 0.92 -1.81
CA HIS A 8 2.44 1.64 -3.02
C HIS A 8 2.29 0.68 -4.19
N ALA A 9 1.37 0.99 -5.10
CA ALA A 9 1.23 0.24 -6.33
C ALA A 9 2.58 0.25 -7.07
N VAL A 10 3.03 -0.94 -7.47
CA VAL A 10 4.19 -1.05 -8.35
C VAL A 10 3.75 -0.66 -9.76
N ARG A 11 4.66 -0.06 -10.52
CA ARG A 11 4.35 0.44 -11.86
C ARG A 11 5.07 -0.39 -12.89
N TRP A 12 4.33 -0.82 -13.90
CA TRP A 12 4.95 -1.24 -15.16
C TRP A 12 5.18 0.01 -15.99
N VAL A 13 6.44 0.26 -16.35
CA VAL A 13 6.83 1.49 -17.03
C VAL A 13 7.50 1.16 -18.35
N VAL A 14 7.28 2.01 -19.36
CA VAL A 14 8.15 2.02 -20.53
C VAL A 14 9.43 2.76 -20.14
N ALA A 15 10.58 2.15 -20.37
CA ALA A 15 11.88 2.77 -20.15
C ALA A 15 12.73 2.71 -21.43
N VAL A 16 13.51 3.76 -21.64
CA VAL A 16 14.42 3.93 -22.80
C VAL A 16 15.79 4.36 -22.30
N PRO A 17 16.87 4.20 -23.08
CA PRO A 17 18.17 4.81 -22.75
C PRO A 17 18.01 6.29 -22.39
N ALA A 18 18.71 6.76 -21.36
CA ALA A 18 18.62 8.15 -20.91
C ALA A 18 18.82 9.16 -22.05
N ASN A 19 19.78 8.86 -22.93
CA ASN A 19 20.14 9.67 -24.10
C ASN A 19 19.34 9.34 -25.36
N SER A 20 18.32 8.47 -25.28
CA SER A 20 17.50 8.09 -26.43
C SER A 20 16.72 9.28 -26.99
N PRO A 21 16.58 9.40 -28.33
CA PRO A 21 15.74 10.43 -28.95
C PRO A 21 14.23 10.18 -28.75
N ILE A 22 13.83 9.01 -28.24
CA ILE A 22 12.42 8.64 -28.01
C ILE A 22 11.87 9.45 -26.84
N ARG A 23 11.02 10.46 -27.09
CA ARG A 23 10.52 11.39 -26.07
C ARG A 23 9.06 11.15 -25.70
N SER A 24 8.34 10.41 -26.52
CA SER A 24 6.93 10.07 -26.30
C SER A 24 6.62 8.64 -26.72
N VAL A 25 5.47 8.12 -26.30
CA VAL A 25 4.95 6.81 -26.72
C VAL A 25 4.87 6.70 -28.25
N LYS A 26 4.60 7.81 -28.95
CA LYS A 26 4.50 7.84 -30.42
C LYS A 26 5.83 7.50 -31.11
N ASP A 27 6.94 7.84 -30.46
CA ASP A 27 8.29 7.59 -30.98
C ASP A 27 8.69 6.10 -30.89
N LEU A 28 7.87 5.26 -30.24
CA LEU A 28 8.02 3.80 -30.22
C LEU A 28 7.53 3.13 -31.51
N ARG A 29 6.96 3.87 -32.47
CA ARG A 29 6.48 3.30 -33.72
C ARG A 29 7.62 2.62 -34.49
N GLY A 30 7.43 1.34 -34.83
CA GLY A 30 8.42 0.52 -35.52
C GLY A 30 9.64 0.15 -34.68
N LYS A 31 9.63 0.41 -33.37
CA LYS A 31 10.72 0.07 -32.45
C LYS A 31 10.59 -1.34 -31.91
N ARG A 32 11.70 -1.87 -31.37
CA ARG A 32 11.75 -3.16 -30.67
C ARG A 32 11.65 -2.95 -29.17
N ILE A 33 10.76 -3.68 -28.52
CA ILE A 33 10.44 -3.56 -27.10
C ILE A 33 10.52 -4.94 -26.46
N ALA A 34 11.35 -5.09 -25.43
CA ALA A 34 11.42 -6.32 -24.63
C ALA A 34 10.64 -6.19 -23.33
N THR A 35 9.91 -7.24 -22.94
CA THR A 35 9.13 -7.26 -21.69
C THR A 35 8.68 -8.67 -21.30
N GLU A 36 8.43 -8.90 -20.02
CA GLU A 36 7.66 -10.06 -19.53
C GLU A 36 6.15 -9.90 -19.78
N LEU A 37 5.63 -8.66 -19.86
CA LEU A 37 4.20 -8.33 -20.00
C LEU A 37 3.80 -8.04 -21.45
N VAL A 38 4.07 -8.98 -22.35
CA VAL A 38 3.90 -8.81 -23.80
C VAL A 38 2.48 -8.36 -24.17
N ASN A 39 1.45 -9.06 -23.68
CA ASN A 39 0.06 -8.76 -24.05
C ASN A 39 -0.41 -7.41 -23.51
N VAL A 40 -0.02 -7.06 -22.28
CA VAL A 40 -0.37 -5.77 -21.66
C VAL A 40 0.32 -4.63 -22.41
N THR A 41 1.59 -4.81 -22.77
CA THR A 41 2.36 -3.83 -23.55
C THR A 41 1.76 -3.62 -24.94
N ARG A 42 1.37 -4.69 -25.64
CA ARG A 42 0.68 -4.58 -26.93
C ARG A 42 -0.64 -3.81 -26.80
N GLN A 43 -1.45 -4.10 -25.79
CA GLN A 43 -2.70 -3.36 -25.55
C GLN A 43 -2.46 -1.88 -25.26
N TYR A 44 -1.43 -1.56 -24.47
CA TYR A 44 -1.01 -0.19 -24.19
C TYR A 44 -0.64 0.54 -25.49
N LEU A 45 0.23 -0.04 -26.33
CA LEU A 45 0.62 0.55 -27.60
C LEU A 45 -0.58 0.76 -28.55
N THR A 46 -1.49 -0.22 -28.62
CA THR A 46 -2.74 -0.11 -29.41
C THR A 46 -3.61 1.05 -28.92
N ARG A 47 -3.79 1.23 -27.60
CA ARG A 47 -4.53 2.38 -27.03
C ARG A 47 -3.90 3.72 -27.41
N HIS A 48 -2.58 3.74 -27.58
CA HIS A 48 -1.84 4.91 -28.06
C HIS A 48 -1.72 4.99 -29.59
N GLY A 49 -2.32 4.09 -30.38
CA GLY A 49 -2.22 4.11 -31.84
C GLY A 49 -0.79 3.91 -32.38
N VAL A 50 0.01 3.10 -31.67
CA VAL A 50 1.40 2.79 -31.97
C VAL A 50 1.52 1.30 -32.27
N SER A 51 2.26 0.98 -33.33
CA SER A 51 2.67 -0.39 -33.66
C SER A 51 4.18 -0.51 -33.49
N ALA A 52 4.62 -1.48 -32.71
CA ALA A 52 6.02 -1.76 -32.39
C ALA A 52 6.20 -3.28 -32.26
N ASP A 53 7.43 -3.76 -32.46
CA ASP A 53 7.75 -5.17 -32.25
C ASP A 53 7.94 -5.42 -30.75
N VAL A 54 7.12 -6.30 -30.18
CA VAL A 54 7.13 -6.61 -28.74
C VAL A 54 7.52 -8.07 -28.57
N GLU A 55 8.71 -8.28 -28.01
CA GLU A 55 9.30 -9.58 -27.72
C GLU A 55 9.27 -9.91 -26.22
N PHE A 56 9.16 -11.21 -25.94
CA PHE A 56 9.25 -11.71 -24.57
C PHE A 56 10.70 -11.71 -24.07
N SER A 57 10.92 -11.37 -22.80
CA SER A 57 12.23 -11.47 -22.13
C SER A 57 12.08 -12.16 -20.79
N TRP A 58 12.95 -13.13 -20.48
CA TRP A 58 12.96 -13.88 -19.21
C TRP A 58 13.64 -13.12 -18.05
N GLY A 59 13.56 -11.78 -18.04
CA GLY A 59 14.30 -10.90 -17.13
C GLY A 59 15.62 -10.38 -17.69
N ALA A 60 16.37 -9.62 -16.86
CA ALA A 60 17.56 -8.83 -17.24
C ALA A 60 17.35 -7.95 -18.49
N THR A 61 16.13 -7.45 -18.65
CA THR A 61 15.67 -6.72 -19.83
C THR A 61 16.52 -5.46 -20.06
N GLU A 62 17.06 -4.85 -19.00
CA GLU A 62 17.96 -3.71 -19.07
C GLU A 62 19.25 -4.03 -19.83
N GLY A 63 19.74 -5.26 -19.75
CA GLY A 63 20.93 -5.72 -20.48
C GLY A 63 20.72 -5.72 -22.00
N LYS A 64 19.52 -6.05 -22.47
CA LYS A 64 19.18 -6.04 -23.91
C LYS A 64 19.24 -4.64 -24.51
N VAL A 65 18.82 -3.63 -23.73
CA VAL A 65 18.92 -2.22 -24.15
C VAL A 65 20.38 -1.80 -24.28
N ARG A 66 21.22 -2.15 -23.29
CA ARG A 66 22.66 -1.84 -23.35
C ARG A 66 23.37 -2.53 -24.52
N ALA A 67 22.96 -3.75 -24.85
CA ALA A 67 23.48 -4.50 -25.97
C ALA A 67 22.94 -4.02 -27.34
N GLY A 68 22.05 -3.01 -27.37
CA GLY A 68 21.45 -2.49 -28.61
C GLY A 68 20.47 -3.45 -29.28
N LEU A 69 20.01 -4.49 -28.57
CA LEU A 69 19.10 -5.50 -29.11
C LEU A 69 17.66 -4.99 -29.19
N VAL A 70 17.28 -4.05 -28.32
CA VAL A 70 15.96 -3.41 -28.29
C VAL A 70 16.10 -1.91 -28.05
N ASP A 71 15.09 -1.15 -28.48
CA ASP A 71 15.05 0.31 -28.35
C ASP A 71 14.42 0.78 -27.04
N ALA A 72 13.55 -0.04 -26.46
CA ALA A 72 12.86 0.22 -25.20
C ALA A 72 12.55 -1.07 -24.44
N ILE A 73 12.20 -0.95 -23.17
CA ILE A 73 11.71 -2.05 -22.34
C ILE A 73 10.43 -1.67 -21.63
N VAL A 74 9.61 -2.66 -21.31
CA VAL A 74 8.55 -2.51 -20.32
C VAL A 74 8.89 -3.35 -19.11
N GLU A 75 9.16 -2.69 -18.00
CA GLU A 75 9.72 -3.30 -16.79
C GLU A 75 8.99 -2.84 -15.54
N LEU A 76 8.97 -3.70 -14.53
CA LEU A 76 8.38 -3.39 -13.26
C LEU A 76 9.31 -2.49 -12.44
N THR A 77 8.76 -1.42 -11.87
CA THR A 77 9.50 -0.55 -10.96
C THR A 77 8.66 -0.01 -9.81
N GLU A 78 9.30 0.15 -8.66
CA GLU A 78 8.71 0.83 -7.49
C GLU A 78 9.15 2.30 -7.49
N THR A 79 10.46 2.54 -7.34
CA THR A 79 11.05 3.88 -7.23
C THR A 79 11.75 4.36 -8.51
N GLY A 80 11.96 3.51 -9.51
CA GLY A 80 12.75 3.83 -10.71
C GLY A 80 14.27 3.73 -10.53
N GLN A 81 14.78 3.52 -9.31
CA GLN A 81 16.21 3.56 -9.01
C GLN A 81 17.04 2.53 -9.81
N THR A 82 16.53 1.30 -9.96
CA THR A 82 17.18 0.27 -10.77
C THR A 82 17.30 0.68 -12.23
N LEU A 83 16.27 1.30 -12.80
CA LEU A 83 16.30 1.77 -14.19
C LEU A 83 17.36 2.85 -14.38
N ILE A 84 17.43 3.82 -13.46
CA ILE A 84 18.42 4.90 -13.47
C ILE A 84 19.84 4.33 -13.36
N ALA A 85 20.08 3.40 -12.43
CA ALA A 85 21.37 2.73 -12.28
C ALA A 85 21.79 1.95 -13.54
N ASN A 86 20.82 1.55 -14.38
CA ASN A 86 21.07 0.91 -15.66
C ASN A 86 21.17 1.87 -16.85
N GLY A 87 21.16 3.20 -16.61
CA GLY A 87 21.26 4.22 -17.66
C GLY A 87 19.96 4.42 -18.44
N LEU A 88 18.83 4.04 -17.85
CA LEU A 88 17.50 4.17 -18.44
C LEU A 88 16.71 5.29 -17.77
N ARG A 89 15.79 5.90 -18.54
CA ARG A 89 14.79 6.82 -18.01
C ARG A 89 13.39 6.29 -18.28
N ILE A 90 12.48 6.58 -17.36
CA ILE A 90 11.06 6.28 -17.51
C ILE A 90 10.49 7.23 -18.57
N LEU A 91 9.83 6.65 -19.57
CA LEU A 91 9.12 7.37 -20.62
C LEU A 91 7.66 7.59 -20.23
N ASP A 92 6.99 6.52 -19.78
CA ASP A 92 5.58 6.54 -19.41
C ASP A 92 5.22 5.34 -18.52
N THR A 93 4.07 5.38 -17.86
CA THR A 93 3.51 4.29 -17.07
C THR A 93 2.49 3.50 -17.89
N VAL A 94 2.76 2.21 -18.07
CA VAL A 94 1.88 1.27 -18.79
C VAL A 94 0.68 0.89 -17.94
N CYS A 95 0.92 0.51 -16.68
CA CYS A 95 -0.12 0.25 -15.70
C CYS A 95 0.44 0.31 -14.28
N GLU A 96 -0.46 0.46 -13.32
CA GLU A 96 -0.20 0.26 -11.91
C GLU A 96 -0.70 -1.12 -11.49
N SER A 97 0.03 -1.78 -10.60
CA SER A 97 -0.29 -3.11 -10.12
C SER A 97 -0.19 -3.19 -8.60
N THR A 98 -1.21 -3.81 -8.02
CA THR A 98 -1.31 -4.13 -6.60
C THR A 98 -1.64 -5.61 -6.46
N THR A 99 -1.33 -6.20 -5.32
CA THR A 99 -1.82 -7.56 -5.03
C THR A 99 -3.34 -7.54 -4.85
N GLN A 100 -4.02 -8.48 -5.51
CA GLN A 100 -5.48 -8.56 -5.56
C GLN A 100 -5.92 -9.99 -5.26
N LEU A 101 -7.06 -10.16 -4.57
CA LEU A 101 -7.74 -11.46 -4.45
C LEU A 101 -8.62 -11.64 -5.69
N ILE A 102 -8.31 -12.64 -6.52
CA ILE A 102 -9.03 -12.91 -7.77
C ILE A 102 -9.77 -14.24 -7.63
N ALA A 103 -11.03 -14.27 -8.05
CA ALA A 103 -11.86 -15.47 -8.12
C ALA A 103 -12.45 -15.63 -9.53
N SER A 104 -12.50 -16.86 -10.02
CA SER A 104 -13.13 -17.15 -11.31
C SER A 104 -14.66 -17.07 -11.21
N ALA A 105 -15.32 -16.66 -12.30
CA ALA A 105 -16.78 -16.55 -12.34
C ALA A 105 -17.50 -17.87 -11.99
N PRO A 106 -17.06 -19.06 -12.46
CA PRO A 106 -17.67 -20.33 -12.04
C PRO A 106 -17.53 -20.62 -10.54
N ALA A 107 -16.39 -20.24 -9.92
CA ALA A 107 -16.21 -20.40 -8.48
C ALA A 107 -17.12 -19.48 -7.67
N MET A 108 -17.42 -18.28 -8.19
CA MET A 108 -18.38 -17.36 -7.58
C MET A 108 -19.85 -17.79 -7.77
N ALA A 109 -20.14 -18.61 -8.78
CA ALA A 109 -21.47 -19.18 -9.00
C ALA A 109 -21.79 -20.36 -8.07
N ASP A 110 -20.77 -21.10 -7.62
CA ASP A 110 -20.91 -22.18 -6.64
C ASP A 110 -21.13 -21.62 -5.21
N PRO A 111 -22.26 -21.91 -4.54
CA PRO A 111 -22.57 -21.33 -3.23
C PRO A 111 -21.61 -21.72 -2.10
N TRP A 112 -20.98 -22.89 -2.17
CA TRP A 112 -20.03 -23.34 -1.16
C TRP A 112 -18.69 -22.63 -1.34
N LYS A 113 -18.19 -22.57 -2.58
CA LYS A 113 -16.94 -21.86 -2.92
C LYS A 113 -17.05 -20.36 -2.67
N ARG A 114 -18.15 -19.75 -3.11
CA ARG A 114 -18.42 -18.32 -2.88
C ARG A 114 -18.32 -17.96 -1.40
N ARG A 115 -18.96 -18.74 -0.52
CA ARG A 115 -18.90 -18.51 0.94
C ARG A 115 -17.46 -18.53 1.45
N LYS A 116 -16.64 -19.50 1.02
CA LYS A 116 -15.22 -19.58 1.43
C LYS A 116 -14.40 -18.41 0.91
N ILE A 117 -14.62 -18.00 -0.34
CA ILE A 117 -13.93 -16.85 -0.95
C ILE A 117 -14.27 -15.56 -0.21
N GLU A 118 -15.55 -15.32 0.08
CA GLU A 118 -15.98 -14.13 0.84
C GLU A 118 -15.43 -14.15 2.27
N SER A 119 -15.37 -15.31 2.95
CA SER A 119 -14.72 -15.40 4.26
C SER A 119 -13.23 -15.03 4.19
N LEU A 120 -12.50 -15.52 3.18
CA LEU A 120 -11.09 -15.14 2.97
C LEU A 120 -10.96 -13.65 2.68
N LYS A 121 -11.84 -13.09 1.84
CA LYS A 121 -11.88 -11.66 1.55
C LYS A 121 -12.06 -10.84 2.83
N THR A 122 -12.99 -11.20 3.71
CA THR A 122 -13.18 -10.51 5.00
C THR A 122 -11.92 -10.57 5.86
N LEU A 123 -11.28 -11.74 5.95
CA LEU A 123 -10.05 -11.91 6.75
C LEU A 123 -8.87 -11.11 6.20
N LEU A 124 -8.71 -11.09 4.87
CA LEU A 124 -7.66 -10.35 4.19
C LEU A 124 -7.90 -8.83 4.28
N ALA A 125 -9.14 -8.39 4.03
CA ALA A 125 -9.54 -7.00 4.18
C ALA A 125 -9.30 -6.51 5.61
N GLY A 126 -9.66 -7.31 6.61
CA GLY A 126 -9.44 -6.95 8.00
C GLY A 126 -7.96 -6.86 8.39
N ALA A 127 -7.10 -7.69 7.80
CA ALA A 127 -5.66 -7.57 7.97
C ALA A 127 -5.11 -6.29 7.32
N VAL A 128 -5.52 -5.99 6.08
CA VAL A 128 -5.15 -4.74 5.38
C VAL A 128 -5.62 -3.50 6.15
N GLU A 129 -6.80 -3.57 6.76
CA GLU A 129 -7.37 -2.47 7.53
C GLU A 129 -6.65 -2.23 8.87
N ALA A 130 -6.20 -3.30 9.53
CA ALA A 130 -5.39 -3.20 10.74
C ALA A 130 -3.98 -2.67 10.46
N ASP A 131 -3.52 -2.83 9.22
CA ASP A 131 -2.15 -2.58 8.84
C ASP A 131 -1.80 -1.09 8.94
N GLY A 132 -0.85 -0.73 9.80
CA GLY A 132 -0.50 0.66 10.13
C GLY A 132 -1.38 1.30 11.21
N LYS A 133 -2.26 0.52 11.86
CA LYS A 133 -3.04 0.93 13.02
C LYS A 133 -2.57 0.20 14.27
N VAL A 134 -2.70 0.86 15.42
CA VAL A 134 -2.40 0.31 16.74
C VAL A 134 -3.55 0.59 17.69
N GLY A 135 -3.69 -0.28 18.69
CA GLY A 135 -4.52 0.01 19.85
C GLY A 135 -3.74 0.85 20.85
N LEU A 136 -4.39 1.87 21.40
CA LEU A 136 -3.91 2.64 22.54
C LEU A 136 -4.85 2.42 23.72
N LYS A 137 -4.27 2.08 24.86
CA LYS A 137 -4.97 1.99 26.15
C LYS A 137 -4.25 2.89 27.15
N LEU A 138 -4.99 3.67 27.91
CA LEU A 138 -4.43 4.62 28.88
C LEU A 138 -5.37 4.79 30.07
N ASN A 139 -4.80 5.15 31.22
CA ASN A 139 -5.51 5.51 32.42
C ASN A 139 -5.57 7.03 32.55
N VAL A 140 -6.72 7.56 32.94
CA VAL A 140 -6.96 9.01 33.02
C VAL A 140 -7.71 9.34 34.30
N PRO A 141 -7.23 10.28 35.12
CA PRO A 141 -8.01 10.82 36.24
C PRO A 141 -9.30 11.48 35.74
N GLU A 142 -10.40 11.37 36.46
CA GLU A 142 -11.69 11.97 36.05
C GLU A 142 -11.58 13.46 35.71
N ALA A 143 -10.83 14.22 36.51
CA ALA A 143 -10.61 15.65 36.30
C ALA A 143 -9.90 15.99 34.97
N LYS A 144 -9.22 15.01 34.35
CA LYS A 144 -8.44 15.16 33.11
C LYS A 144 -9.05 14.45 31.91
N LEU A 145 -10.18 13.76 32.10
CA LEU A 145 -10.82 13.01 31.03
C LEU A 145 -11.17 13.90 29.83
N GLN A 146 -11.71 15.10 30.07
CA GLN A 146 -12.08 16.02 28.99
C GLN A 146 -10.87 16.52 28.19
N ASP A 147 -9.77 16.89 28.87
CA ASP A 147 -8.52 17.34 28.25
C ASP A 147 -7.93 16.24 27.35
N VAL A 148 -7.89 14.99 27.86
CA VAL A 148 -7.40 13.84 27.11
C VAL A 148 -8.29 13.52 25.90
N MET A 149 -9.61 13.60 26.05
CA MET A 149 -10.56 13.37 24.96
C MET A 149 -10.42 14.40 23.82
N GLN A 150 -10.06 15.64 24.14
CA GLN A 150 -9.77 16.67 23.13
C GLN A 150 -8.44 16.45 22.41
N ALA A 151 -7.46 15.83 23.08
CA ALA A 151 -6.17 15.50 22.49
C ALA A 151 -6.22 14.30 21.53
N LEU A 152 -7.18 13.38 21.71
CA LEU A 152 -7.32 12.18 20.89
C LEU A 152 -7.88 12.50 19.48
N PRO A 153 -7.32 11.90 18.40
CA PRO A 153 -7.83 12.08 17.04
C PRO A 153 -9.21 11.41 16.87
N ALA A 154 -10.18 12.15 16.33
CA ALA A 154 -11.61 11.87 16.33
C ALA A 154 -12.12 10.69 15.45
N MET A 155 -11.26 9.72 15.08
CA MET A 155 -11.62 8.71 14.06
C MET A 155 -12.66 7.68 14.55
N LYS A 156 -12.78 7.42 15.86
CA LYS A 156 -13.86 6.64 16.50
C LYS A 156 -14.11 7.15 17.92
N ARG A 157 -15.33 6.97 18.44
CA ARG A 157 -15.63 7.22 19.86
C ARG A 157 -14.79 6.24 20.69
N PRO A 158 -13.85 6.71 21.53
CA PRO A 158 -13.04 5.80 22.33
C PRO A 158 -13.93 5.10 23.36
N THR A 159 -13.55 3.88 23.73
CA THR A 159 -14.15 3.18 24.87
C THR A 159 -13.69 3.85 26.13
N VAL A 160 -14.62 4.21 27.02
CA VAL A 160 -14.32 4.81 28.32
C VAL A 160 -14.95 3.93 29.39
N SER A 161 -14.15 3.44 30.34
CA SER A 161 -14.62 2.53 31.38
C SER A 161 -14.06 2.93 32.75
N LYS A 162 -14.91 2.98 33.77
CA LYS A 162 -14.51 3.37 35.12
C LYS A 162 -13.58 2.30 35.71
N LEU A 163 -12.44 2.71 36.24
CA LEU A 163 -11.53 1.83 36.96
C LEU A 163 -12.04 1.56 38.38
N TRP A 164 -11.74 0.38 38.88
CA TRP A 164 -12.07 0.01 40.26
C TRP A 164 -11.23 0.83 41.25
N SER A 165 -11.88 1.35 42.30
CA SER A 165 -11.23 2.02 43.42
C SER A 165 -11.97 1.68 44.72
N LYS A 166 -11.21 1.48 45.80
CA LYS A 166 -11.72 1.04 47.11
C LYS A 166 -12.56 2.11 47.82
N ASP A 167 -12.26 3.38 47.61
CA ASP A 167 -12.89 4.50 48.32
C ASP A 167 -13.57 5.53 47.41
N GLN A 168 -13.47 5.37 46.08
CA GLN A 168 -14.00 6.27 45.05
C GLN A 168 -13.64 7.75 45.20
N ARG A 169 -12.65 8.09 46.05
CA ARG A 169 -12.26 9.50 46.30
C ARG A 169 -11.42 10.09 45.18
N ASP A 170 -10.80 9.24 44.39
CA ASP A 170 -10.06 9.59 43.17
C ASP A 170 -10.50 8.63 42.05
N PRO A 171 -11.55 8.97 41.29
CA PRO A 171 -12.06 8.13 40.22
C PRO A 171 -11.16 8.23 38.97
N TRP A 172 -10.84 7.07 38.42
CA TRP A 172 -10.05 6.94 37.20
C TRP A 172 -10.83 6.23 36.11
N TRP A 173 -10.42 6.49 34.87
CA TRP A 173 -11.01 5.94 33.66
C TRP A 173 -9.95 5.26 32.82
N ALA A 174 -10.26 4.05 32.34
CA ALA A 174 -9.56 3.46 31.21
C ALA A 174 -10.16 4.03 29.93
N VAL A 175 -9.30 4.58 29.08
CA VAL A 175 -9.63 5.01 27.72
C VAL A 175 -8.94 4.09 26.74
N GLU A 176 -9.68 3.58 25.76
CA GLU A 176 -9.16 2.71 24.71
C GLU A 176 -9.61 3.19 23.34
N THR A 177 -8.66 3.26 22.40
CA THR A 177 -8.91 3.73 21.04
C THR A 177 -7.97 3.07 20.03
N ILE A 178 -8.36 3.11 18.75
CA ILE A 178 -7.54 2.66 17.62
C ILE A 178 -7.10 3.89 16.85
N ILE A 179 -5.80 4.02 16.63
CA ILE A 179 -5.22 5.14 15.86
C ILE A 179 -4.22 4.67 14.82
N GLU A 180 -3.85 5.57 13.92
CA GLU A 180 -2.75 5.38 12.99
C GLU A 180 -1.40 5.38 13.72
N GLU A 181 -0.57 4.36 13.52
CA GLU A 181 0.73 4.18 14.18
C GLU A 181 1.64 5.41 14.00
N ARG A 182 1.62 6.01 12.79
CA ARG A 182 2.39 7.23 12.49
C ARG A 182 2.03 8.44 13.37
N GLN A 183 0.84 8.47 13.95
CA GLN A 183 0.38 9.56 14.82
C GLN A 183 0.82 9.36 16.27
N VAL A 184 1.12 8.11 16.68
CA VAL A 184 1.43 7.75 18.07
C VAL A 184 2.57 8.61 18.62
N LYS A 185 3.69 8.70 17.89
CA LYS A 185 4.88 9.44 18.35
C LYS A 185 4.61 10.90 18.66
N ALA A 186 3.72 11.54 17.90
CA ALA A 186 3.33 12.94 18.10
C ALA A 186 2.23 13.09 19.17
N LEU A 187 1.46 12.04 19.43
CA LEU A 187 0.33 12.03 20.33
C LEU A 187 0.71 11.70 21.78
N LEU A 188 1.62 10.73 22.00
CA LEU A 188 2.00 10.28 23.35
C LEU A 188 2.44 11.44 24.29
N PRO A 189 3.28 12.40 23.87
CA PRO A 189 3.64 13.53 24.74
C PRO A 189 2.42 14.39 25.10
N LYS A 190 1.55 14.68 24.13
CA LYS A 190 0.33 15.48 24.34
C LYS A 190 -0.63 14.81 25.31
N LEU A 191 -0.80 13.49 25.21
CA LEU A 191 -1.63 12.72 26.14
C LEU A 191 -1.06 12.77 27.55
N LYS A 192 0.27 12.63 27.69
CA LYS A 192 0.94 12.74 28.99
C LYS A 192 0.78 14.12 29.61
N ASP A 193 0.96 15.18 28.82
CA ASP A 193 0.78 16.57 29.27
C ASP A 193 -0.68 16.86 29.66
N ALA A 194 -1.64 16.23 28.97
CA ALA A 194 -3.06 16.27 29.30
C ALA A 194 -3.44 15.46 30.55
N GLY A 195 -2.52 14.67 31.12
CA GLY A 195 -2.73 13.93 32.37
C GLY A 195 -2.99 12.43 32.20
N ALA A 196 -2.81 11.87 31.00
CA ALA A 196 -2.86 10.41 30.80
C ALA A 196 -1.66 9.71 31.45
N GLN A 197 -1.91 8.53 32.01
CA GLN A 197 -0.91 7.64 32.60
C GLN A 197 -1.05 6.22 32.06
N ASP A 198 -0.05 5.38 32.31
CA ASP A 198 -0.02 3.97 31.90
C ASP A 198 -0.42 3.75 30.43
N ILE A 199 0.13 4.58 29.54
CA ILE A 199 -0.20 4.51 28.12
C ILE A 199 0.48 3.28 27.51
N ILE A 200 -0.33 2.35 27.01
CA ILE A 200 0.06 1.10 26.38
C ILE A 200 -0.31 1.17 24.91
N GLU A 201 0.67 0.93 24.05
CA GLU A 201 0.51 0.69 22.62
C GLU A 201 0.59 -0.81 22.35
N TYR A 202 -0.33 -1.34 21.55
CA TYR A 202 -0.31 -2.75 21.15
C TYR A 202 -0.68 -2.94 19.66
N PRO A 203 -0.07 -3.93 18.99
CA PRO A 203 -0.30 -4.16 17.57
C PRO A 203 -1.69 -4.75 17.32
N LEU A 204 -2.29 -4.39 16.18
CA LEU A 204 -3.54 -4.95 15.71
C LEU A 204 -3.27 -5.96 14.60
N ASN A 205 -3.81 -7.17 14.75
CA ASN A 205 -3.67 -8.21 13.72
C ASN A 205 -4.75 -8.09 12.63
N LYS A 206 -5.98 -7.73 13.02
CA LYS A 206 -7.14 -7.59 12.14
C LYS A 206 -8.15 -6.59 12.72
N VAL A 207 -8.76 -5.79 11.85
CA VAL A 207 -9.87 -4.88 12.17
C VAL A 207 -10.99 -5.16 11.18
N ILE A 208 -12.14 -5.62 11.65
CA ILE A 208 -13.32 -5.93 10.83
C ILE A 208 -14.40 -4.91 11.15
N TYR A 209 -15.05 -4.36 10.12
CA TYR A 209 -16.22 -3.49 10.22
C TYR A 209 -17.50 -4.22 9.86
#